data_AF-A0A2A5XDE0-F1
#
_entry.id   AF-A0A2A5XDE0-F1
#
_cell.length_a   1.000
_cell.length_b   1.000
_cell.length_c   1.000
_cell.angle_alpha   90.00
_cell.angle_beta   90.00
_cell.angle_gamma   90.00
#
_symmetry.space_group_name_H-M   'P 1'
#
loop_
_entity.id
_entity.type
_entity.pdbx_description
1 polymer ?
#
loop_
_entity_poly.entity_id
_entity_poly.type
_entity_poly.pdbx_seq_one_letter_code
_entity_poly.pdbx_strand_id
1 'polypeptide(L)'
;MFGLNDIQYLYEFLFWFVTFFILKKVWHKPEVRLIYGYSVALFNLLAVFFFSLSSIKGEMNGLDGFAFGFLHTMVAVVMVTLVQMSKKLEK
;
A
#
# COMPACT_ATOMS: atom_id res chain seq x y z
N MET A 1 -6.66 -12.60 25.53
CA MET A 1 -5.42 -13.34 25.23
C MET A 1 -4.42 -12.31 24.73
N PHE A 2 -3.96 -11.41 25.61
CA PHE A 2 -3.17 -10.24 25.22
C PHE A 2 -1.74 -10.66 24.81
N GLY A 3 -1.61 -11.07 23.56
CA GLY A 3 -0.32 -11.37 22.93
C GLY A 3 0.26 -10.14 22.23
N LEU A 4 1.56 -10.17 21.92
CA LEU A 4 2.25 -9.12 21.14
C LEU A 4 1.53 -8.73 19.83
N ASN A 5 0.76 -9.64 19.24
CA ASN A 5 -0.07 -9.36 18.06
C ASN A 5 -1.17 -8.34 18.36
N ASP A 6 -1.82 -8.38 19.54
CA ASP A 6 -2.92 -7.47 19.88
C ASP A 6 -2.44 -6.01 19.99
N ILE A 7 -1.23 -5.81 20.55
CA ILE A 7 -0.67 -4.47 20.66
C ILE A 7 -0.17 -3.97 19.30
N GLN A 8 0.37 -4.85 18.44
CA GLN A 8 0.73 -4.52 17.06
C GLN A 8 -0.49 -4.03 16.28
N TYR A 9 -1.62 -4.74 16.35
CA TYR A 9 -2.85 -4.30 15.68
C TYR A 9 -3.36 -2.96 16.21
N LEU A 10 -3.23 -2.69 17.50
CA LEU A 10 -3.56 -1.38 18.06
C LEU A 10 -2.65 -0.27 17.50
N TYR A 11 -1.35 -0.52 17.39
CA TYR A 11 -0.41 0.42 16.78
C TYR A 11 -0.71 0.65 15.29
N GLU A 12 -0.97 -0.41 14.53
CA GLU A 12 -1.37 -0.30 13.12
C GLU A 12 -2.67 0.50 12.98
N PHE A 13 -3.67 0.21 13.83
CA PHE A 13 -4.92 0.96 13.84
C PHE A 13 -4.69 2.45 14.12
N LEU A 14 -3.94 2.79 15.18
CA LEU A 14 -3.66 4.18 15.53
C LEU A 14 -2.86 4.89 14.43
N PHE A 15 -1.88 4.20 13.83
CA PHE A 15 -1.10 4.72 12.71
C PHE A 15 -2.01 5.07 11.52
N TRP A 16 -2.88 4.15 11.11
CA TRP A 16 -3.81 4.36 10.01
C TRP A 16 -4.86 5.42 10.35
N PHE A 17 -5.36 5.44 11.59
CA PHE A 17 -6.31 6.44 12.07
C PHE A 17 -5.72 7.85 11.97
N VAL A 18 -4.53 8.08 12.53
CA VAL A 18 -3.84 9.37 12.46
C VAL A 18 -3.54 9.75 11.01
N THR A 19 -3.03 8.81 10.21
CA THR A 19 -2.74 9.04 8.79
C THR A 19 -4.00 9.45 8.02
N PHE A 20 -5.14 8.83 8.29
CA PHE A 20 -6.42 9.18 7.68
C PHE A 20 -6.84 10.61 7.97
N PHE A 21 -6.75 11.07 9.23
CA PHE A 21 -7.12 12.45 9.58
C PHE A 21 -6.17 13.48 8.96
N ILE A 22 -4.87 13.18 8.90
CA ILE A 22 -3.89 14.03 8.22
C ILE A 22 -4.26 14.12 6.73
N LEU A 23 -4.40 12.98 6.05
CA LEU A 23 -4.75 12.93 4.63
C LEU A 23 -6.08 13.65 4.37
N LYS A 24 -7.12 13.44 5.18
CA LYS A 24 -8.41 14.14 5.06
C LYS A 24 -8.25 15.66 4.99
N LYS A 25 -7.31 16.23 5.76
CA LYS A 25 -7.05 17.67 5.77
C LYS A 25 -6.29 18.15 4.53
N VAL A 26 -5.36 17.36 4.00
CA VAL A 26 -4.45 17.78 2.92
C VAL A 26 -4.79 17.22 1.53
N TRP A 27 -5.73 16.28 1.43
CA TRP A 27 -6.08 15.56 0.20
C TRP A 27 -6.61 16.44 -0.93
N HIS A 28 -7.14 17.62 -0.60
CA HIS A 28 -7.60 18.60 -1.59
C HIS A 28 -6.44 19.11 -2.46
N LYS A 29 -5.19 19.03 -1.99
CA LYS A 29 -4.01 19.49 -2.73
C LYS A 29 -3.60 18.44 -3.79
N PRO A 30 -3.50 18.84 -5.08
CA PRO A 30 -3.05 17.97 -6.17
C PRO A 30 -1.72 17.25 -5.90
N GLU A 31 -0.71 18.01 -5.46
CA GLU A 31 0.64 17.49 -5.19
C GLU A 31 0.61 16.34 -4.17
N VAL A 32 -0.22 16.47 -3.13
CA VAL A 32 -0.37 15.45 -2.10
C VAL A 32 -0.99 14.18 -2.67
N ARG A 33 -2.04 14.29 -3.50
CA ARG A 33 -2.65 13.13 -4.15
C ARG A 33 -1.68 12.41 -5.08
N LEU A 34 -0.89 13.18 -5.84
CA LEU A 34 0.10 12.63 -6.77
C LEU A 34 1.22 11.89 -6.02
N ILE A 35 1.80 12.52 -4.99
CA ILE A 35 2.83 11.91 -4.16
C ILE A 35 2.28 10.65 -3.51
N TYR A 36 1.10 10.73 -2.88
CA TYR A 36 0.45 9.57 -2.26
C TYR A 36 0.26 8.44 -3.27
N GLY A 37 -0.28 8.72 -4.45
CA GLY A 37 -0.54 7.68 -5.45
C GLY A 37 0.72 6.99 -5.94
N TYR A 38 1.79 7.75 -6.20
CA TYR A 38 3.08 7.16 -6.58
C TYR A 38 3.74 6.40 -5.42
N SER A 39 3.68 6.91 -4.19
CA SER A 39 4.21 6.21 -3.02
C SER A 39 3.50 4.88 -2.79
N VAL A 40 2.17 4.84 -2.85
CA VAL A 40 1.41 3.59 -2.69
C VAL A 40 1.77 2.60 -3.79
N ALA A 41 1.86 3.04 -5.05
CA ALA A 41 2.26 2.17 -6.15
C ALA A 41 3.68 1.59 -5.94
N LEU A 42 4.64 2.43 -5.55
CA LEU A 42 6.01 2.00 -5.29
C LEU A 42 6.10 0.99 -4.15
N PHE A 43 5.46 1.27 -3.01
CA PHE A 43 5.47 0.35 -1.87
C PHE A 43 4.81 -0.99 -2.19
N ASN A 44 3.76 -0.98 -3.02
CA ASN A 44 3.15 -2.22 -3.47
C ASN A 44 4.09 -3.02 -4.37
N LEU A 45 4.82 -2.39 -5.29
CA LEU A 45 5.82 -3.10 -6.11
C LEU A 45 6.98 -3.65 -5.26
N LEU A 46 7.43 -2.91 -4.25
CA LEU A 46 8.42 -3.40 -3.29
C LEU A 46 7.89 -4.60 -2.49
N ALA A 47 6.62 -4.58 -2.09
CA ALA A 47 5.99 -5.70 -1.41
C ALA A 47 5.96 -6.95 -2.30
N VAL A 48 5.62 -6.81 -3.59
CA VAL A 48 5.69 -7.93 -4.56
C VAL A 48 7.10 -8.53 -4.60
N PHE A 49 8.14 -7.70 -4.63
CA PHE A 49 9.53 -8.17 -4.59
C PHE A 49 9.83 -8.97 -3.30
N PHE A 50 9.45 -8.45 -2.13
CA PHE A 50 9.69 -9.13 -0.85
C PHE A 50 8.89 -10.44 -0.71
N PHE A 51 7.62 -10.46 -1.14
CA PHE A 51 6.81 -11.68 -1.15
C PHE A 51 7.38 -12.74 -2.09
N SER A 52 7.84 -12.32 -3.26
CA SER A 52 8.51 -13.22 -4.21
C SER A 52 9.80 -13.79 -3.60
N LEU A 53 10.62 -12.94 -2.97
CA LEU A 53 11.87 -13.36 -2.33
C LEU A 53 11.60 -14.32 -1.15
N SER A 54 10.63 -14.02 -0.30
CA SER A 54 10.24 -14.86 0.84
C SER A 54 9.72 -16.22 0.37
N SER A 55 8.95 -16.25 -0.73
CA SER A 55 8.47 -17.49 -1.33
C SER A 55 9.61 -18.34 -1.91
N ILE A 56 10.54 -17.73 -2.64
CA ILE A 56 11.72 -18.43 -3.20
C ILE A 56 12.63 -19.00 -2.10
N LYS A 57 12.75 -18.30 -0.96
CA LYS A 57 13.51 -18.75 0.21
C LYS A 57 12.81 -19.85 1.01
N GLY A 58 11.57 -20.21 0.68
CA GLY A 58 10.78 -21.20 1.41
C GLY A 58 10.20 -20.68 2.73
N GLU A 59 10.25 -19.38 2.99
CA GLU A 59 9.65 -18.75 4.16
C GLU A 59 8.13 -18.53 3.99
N MET A 60 7.63 -18.61 2.76
CA MET A 60 6.22 -18.48 2.42
C MET A 60 5.81 -19.47 1.32
N ASN A 61 4.60 -20.03 1.43
CA ASN A 61 4.06 -20.92 0.40
C ASN A 61 3.96 -20.19 -0.96
N GLY A 62 4.24 -20.88 -2.05
CA GLY A 62 4.10 -20.35 -3.42
C GLY A 62 2.71 -19.80 -3.75
N LEU A 63 1.64 -20.42 -3.23
CA LEU A 63 0.28 -19.92 -3.42
C LEU A 63 0.03 -18.60 -2.67
N ASP A 64 0.53 -18.47 -1.44
CA ASP A 64 0.44 -17.24 -0.66
C ASP A 64 1.28 -16.13 -1.29
N GLY A 65 2.49 -16.47 -1.75
CA GLY A 65 3.35 -15.55 -2.50
C GLY A 65 2.72 -15.05 -3.79
N PHE A 66 2.08 -15.94 -4.54
CA PHE A 66 1.31 -15.55 -5.73
C PHE A 66 0.13 -14.65 -5.36
N ALA A 67 -0.69 -15.02 -4.36
CA ALA A 67 -1.86 -14.26 -3.97
C ALA A 67 -1.50 -12.84 -3.48
N PHE A 68 -0.48 -12.71 -2.63
CA PHE A 68 0.00 -11.42 -2.17
C PHE A 68 0.66 -10.62 -3.30
N GLY A 69 1.47 -11.26 -4.13
CA GLY A 69 2.08 -10.63 -5.30
C GLY A 69 1.04 -10.09 -6.28
N PHE A 70 0.00 -10.86 -6.57
CA PHE A 70 -1.11 -10.46 -7.44
C PHE A 70 -1.87 -9.27 -6.86
N LEU A 71 -2.25 -9.33 -5.58
CA LEU A 71 -2.99 -8.25 -4.90
C LEU A 71 -2.21 -6.93 -4.96
N HIS A 72 -0.93 -6.96 -4.60
CA HIS A 72 -0.11 -5.74 -4.56
C HIS A 72 0.18 -5.20 -5.97
N THR A 73 0.36 -6.08 -6.95
CA THR A 73 0.47 -5.65 -8.35
C THR A 73 -0.79 -4.93 -8.81
N MET A 74 -1.98 -5.47 -8.50
CA MET A 74 -3.25 -4.84 -8.85
C MET A 74 -3.41 -3.47 -8.21
N VAL A 75 -3.07 -3.33 -6.91
CA VAL A 75 -3.10 -2.03 -6.23
C VAL A 75 -2.14 -1.05 -6.90
N ALA A 76 -0.92 -1.46 -7.24
CA ALA A 76 0.04 -0.60 -7.92
C ALA A 76 -0.49 -0.12 -9.28
N VAL A 77 -1.07 -1.02 -10.08
CA VAL A 77 -1.68 -0.67 -11.37
C VAL A 77 -2.80 0.34 -11.18
N VAL A 78 -3.75 0.07 -10.28
CA VAL A 78 -4.88 0.97 -10.01
C VAL A 78 -4.39 2.35 -9.58
N MET A 79 -3.42 2.42 -8.67
CA MET A 79 -2.88 3.70 -8.20
C MET A 79 -2.19 4.49 -9.31
N VAL A 80 -1.38 3.83 -10.16
CA VAL A 80 -0.75 4.49 -11.32
C VAL A 80 -1.80 5.01 -12.29
N THR A 81 -2.84 4.22 -12.59
CA THR A 81 -3.93 4.64 -13.47
C THR A 81 -4.68 5.84 -12.90
N LEU A 82 -5.03 5.82 -11.61
CA LEU A 82 -5.68 6.94 -10.93
C LEU A 82 -4.83 8.22 -10.96
N VAL A 83 -3.53 8.10 -10.74
CA VAL A 83 -2.59 9.23 -10.82
C VAL A 83 -2.55 9.81 -12.24
N GLN A 84 -2.49 8.95 -13.28
CA GLN A 84 -2.51 9.41 -14.67
C GLN A 84 -3.84 10.08 -15.04
N MET A 85 -4.97 9.56 -14.56
CA MET A 85 -6.28 10.17 -14.74
C MET A 85 -6.40 11.51 -14.01
N SER A 86 -5.93 11.60 -12.77
CA SER A 86 -5.92 12.83 -11.98
C SER A 86 -5.15 13.95 -12.70
N LYS A 87 -3.98 13.63 -13.29
CA LYS A 87 -3.19 14.59 -14.08
C LYS A 87 -3.91 15.07 -15.34
N LYS A 88 -4.77 14.26 -15.94
CA LYS A 88 -5.57 14.65 -17.12
C LYS A 88 -6.74 15.57 -16.75
N LEU A 89 -7.30 15.45 -15.55
CA LEU A 89 -8.43 16.26 -15.09
C LEU A 89 -8.03 17.64 -14.56
N GLU A 90 -6.76 17.81 -14.18
CA GLU A 90 -6.21 19.08 -13.68
C GLU A 90 -5.59 19.96 -14.78
N LYS A 91 -5.52 19.46 -16.02
CA LYS A 91 -5.16 20.22 -17.22
C LYS A 91 -6.40 20.74 -17.92
#